data_AF-A0A1L7NJV9-F1
#
_entry.id   AF-A0A1L7NJV9-F1
#
_cell.length_a   1.000
_cell.length_b   1.000
_cell.length_c   1.000
_cell.angle_alpha   90.00
_cell.angle_beta   90.00
_cell.angle_gamma   90.00
#
_symmetry.space_group_name_H-M   'P 1'
#
loop_
_entity.id
_entity.type
_entity.pdbx_description
1 polymer ?
#
loop_
_entity_poly.entity_id
_entity_poly.type
_entity_poly.pdbx_seq_one_letter_code
_entity_poly.pdbx_strand_id
1 'polypeptide(L)'
;MEEPTPHPSRSIPELQRDVQLKLGRCLLKLQGYEMLLKSMVPSSELSGAADQLEAVREKKTAEHHRHTLGALVKAFTQGYLKPSGLPDDPEDDGVRDERCWMSFRFGMELPEAEYAQTKASLNELVGLRNDLVHHFIGHFDLGCADGWAAAEAYLDERYDFICRHFLELREWAKSMDEVRQRVYAIMQIRELRELMVSAPSDEDSVFTYRVE
;
A
#
# COMPACT_ATOMS: atom_id res chain seq x y z
N MET A 1 -42.85 22.34 -31.59
CA MET A 1 -42.61 21.19 -30.70
C MET A 1 -41.60 20.33 -31.42
N GLU A 2 -40.33 20.40 -31.05
CA GLU A 2 -39.36 19.39 -31.48
C GLU A 2 -39.70 18.10 -30.74
N GLU A 3 -40.05 17.05 -31.49
CA GLU A 3 -40.06 15.70 -30.95
C GLU A 3 -38.66 15.39 -30.42
N PRO A 4 -38.53 14.82 -29.22
CA PRO A 4 -37.24 14.37 -28.72
C PRO A 4 -36.75 13.28 -29.66
N THR A 5 -35.68 13.57 -30.39
CA THR A 5 -34.98 12.58 -31.21
C THR A 5 -34.61 11.41 -30.30
N PRO A 6 -35.05 10.17 -30.60
CA PRO A 6 -34.68 9.03 -29.79
C PRO A 6 -33.17 8.88 -29.86
N HIS A 7 -32.48 9.10 -28.74
CA HIS A 7 -31.09 8.69 -28.61
C HIS A 7 -31.02 7.21 -28.94
N PRO A 8 -30.12 6.76 -29.86
CA PRO A 8 -30.04 5.36 -30.19
C PRO A 8 -29.70 4.58 -28.91
N SER A 9 -30.61 3.69 -28.51
CA SER A 9 -30.36 2.72 -27.45
C SER A 9 -29.12 1.92 -27.82
N ARG A 10 -28.08 1.99 -26.98
CA ARG A 10 -26.81 1.27 -27.20
C ARG A 10 -27.08 -0.21 -27.43
N SER A 11 -26.41 -0.78 -28.43
CA SER A 11 -26.51 -2.20 -28.74
C SER A 11 -25.74 -3.05 -27.72
N ILE A 12 -26.12 -4.32 -27.58
CA ILE A 12 -25.44 -5.26 -26.67
C ILE A 12 -23.93 -5.38 -26.98
N PRO A 13 -23.48 -5.46 -28.25
CA PRO A 13 -22.03 -5.49 -28.55
C PRO A 13 -21.28 -4.22 -28.11
N GLU A 14 -21.90 -3.04 -28.18
CA GLU A 14 -21.30 -1.80 -27.69
C GLU A 14 -21.17 -1.82 -26.17
N LEU A 15 -22.24 -2.19 -25.46
CA LEU A 15 -22.22 -2.31 -24.00
C LEU A 15 -21.21 -3.37 -23.52
N GLN A 16 -21.12 -4.50 -24.21
CA GLN A 16 -20.14 -5.54 -23.91
C GLN A 16 -18.71 -5.03 -24.04
N ARG A 17 -18.40 -4.29 -25.12
CA ARG A 17 -17.08 -3.69 -25.31
C ARG A 17 -16.76 -2.69 -24.19
N ASP A 18 -17.71 -1.83 -23.84
CA ASP A 18 -17.52 -0.83 -22.79
C ASP A 18 -17.27 -1.50 -21.44
N VAL A 19 -18.05 -2.52 -21.07
CA VAL A 19 -17.85 -3.30 -19.84
C VAL A 19 -16.47 -3.98 -19.82
N GLN A 20 -16.03 -4.57 -20.92
CA GLN A 20 -14.70 -5.20 -20.99
C GLN A 20 -13.56 -4.18 -20.78
N LEU A 21 -13.64 -3.01 -21.42
CA LEU A 21 -12.66 -1.94 -21.23
C LEU A 21 -12.69 -1.39 -19.81
N LYS A 22 -13.88 -1.18 -19.24
CA LYS A 22 -14.07 -0.67 -17.88
C LYS A 22 -13.59 -1.67 -16.81
N LEU A 23 -13.79 -2.96 -17.04
CA LEU A 23 -13.22 -4.02 -16.20
C LEU A 23 -11.68 -4.00 -16.27
N GLY A 24 -11.13 -3.91 -17.49
CA GLY A 24 -9.70 -3.83 -17.72
C GLY A 24 -9.02 -2.66 -16.99
N ARG A 25 -9.58 -1.44 -17.09
CA ARG A 25 -9.02 -0.28 -16.36
C ARG A 25 -9.09 -0.43 -14.84
N CYS A 26 -10.13 -1.08 -14.28
CA CYS A 26 -10.23 -1.33 -12.84
C CYS A 26 -9.11 -2.28 -12.38
N LEU A 27 -8.91 -3.38 -13.12
CA LEU A 27 -7.87 -4.35 -12.83
C LEU A 27 -6.47 -3.74 -12.93
N LEU A 28 -6.19 -2.95 -13.97
CA LEU A 28 -4.91 -2.25 -14.11
C LEU A 28 -4.67 -1.26 -12.97
N LYS A 29 -5.70 -0.55 -12.52
CA LYS A 29 -5.57 0.40 -11.40
C LYS A 29 -5.30 -0.31 -10.08
N LEU A 30 -5.98 -1.44 -9.83
CA LEU A 30 -5.72 -2.30 -8.66
C LEU A 30 -4.32 -2.92 -8.71
N GLN A 31 -3.83 -3.32 -9.88
CA GLN A 31 -2.44 -3.77 -10.05
C GLN A 31 -1.44 -2.66 -9.74
N GLY A 32 -1.70 -1.43 -10.19
CA GLY A 32 -0.90 -0.26 -9.84
C GLY A 32 -0.88 -0.01 -8.32
N TYR A 33 -2.03 -0.16 -7.66
CA TYR A 33 -2.14 -0.06 -6.20
C TYR A 33 -1.28 -1.12 -5.50
N GLU A 34 -1.35 -2.37 -5.95
CA GLU A 34 -0.52 -3.47 -5.44
C GLU A 34 0.99 -3.19 -5.64
N MET A 35 1.38 -2.69 -6.81
CA MET A 35 2.76 -2.32 -7.09
C MET A 35 3.28 -1.21 -6.15
N LEU A 36 2.44 -0.23 -5.83
CA LEU A 36 2.80 0.83 -4.89
C LEU A 36 2.97 0.28 -3.47
N LEU A 37 2.08 -0.60 -3.01
CA LEU A 37 2.27 -1.28 -1.72
C LEU A 37 3.54 -2.13 -1.68
N LYS A 38 3.89 -2.81 -2.78
CA LYS A 38 5.13 -3.58 -2.90
C LYS A 38 6.39 -2.73 -2.74
N SER A 39 6.35 -1.44 -3.10
CA SER A 39 7.48 -0.54 -2.87
C SER A 39 7.48 0.06 -1.46
N MET A 40 6.30 0.24 -0.87
CA MET A 40 6.14 0.82 0.45
C MET A 40 6.47 -0.14 1.59
N VAL A 41 5.84 -1.33 1.61
CA VAL A 41 5.90 -2.25 2.76
C VAL A 41 7.33 -2.72 3.10
N PRO A 42 8.20 -3.10 2.15
CA PRO A 42 9.58 -3.47 2.48
C PRO A 42 10.40 -2.32 3.08
N SER A 43 9.96 -1.09 2.82
CA SER A 43 10.66 0.14 3.24
C SER A 43 10.15 0.69 4.56
N SER A 44 9.06 0.15 5.13
CA SER A 44 8.50 0.66 6.39
C SER A 44 9.33 0.23 7.59
N GLU A 45 10.10 -0.84 7.49
CA GLU A 45 10.95 -1.31 8.59
C GLU A 45 12.20 -1.98 8.05
N LEU A 46 13.36 -1.59 8.57
CA LEU A 46 14.65 -2.18 8.24
C LEU A 46 15.49 -2.31 9.51
N SER A 47 15.88 -3.52 9.87
CA SER A 47 16.75 -3.79 11.02
C SER A 47 17.83 -4.78 10.63
N GLY A 48 19.05 -4.57 11.11
CA GLY A 48 20.19 -5.45 10.86
C GLY A 48 21.54 -4.78 11.13
N ALA A 49 22.62 -5.54 10.91
CA ALA A 49 23.96 -4.98 10.91
C ALA A 49 24.11 -3.96 9.77
N ALA A 50 24.79 -2.84 10.04
CA ALA A 50 24.91 -1.70 9.12
C ALA A 50 25.45 -2.09 7.74
N ASP A 51 26.38 -3.05 7.67
CA ASP A 51 26.97 -3.60 6.44
C ASP A 51 26.05 -4.56 5.68
N GLN A 52 24.94 -5.00 6.28
CA GLN A 52 23.98 -5.96 5.71
C GLN A 52 22.61 -5.34 5.39
N LEU A 53 22.36 -4.08 5.81
CA LEU A 53 21.07 -3.42 5.64
C LEU A 53 20.56 -3.42 4.18
N GLU A 54 21.45 -3.25 3.21
CA GLU A 54 21.09 -3.29 1.78
C GLU A 54 20.60 -4.69 1.36
N ALA A 55 21.32 -5.74 1.77
CA ALA A 55 20.92 -7.13 1.49
C ALA A 55 19.60 -7.51 2.18
N VAL A 56 19.37 -7.04 3.42
CA VAL A 56 18.10 -7.23 4.13
C VAL A 56 16.95 -6.54 3.36
N ARG A 57 17.16 -5.32 2.88
CA ARG A 57 16.18 -4.58 2.08
C ARG A 57 15.85 -5.29 0.77
N GLU A 58 16.86 -5.78 0.04
CA GLU A 58 16.66 -6.53 -1.20
C GLU A 58 15.87 -7.82 -0.95
N LYS A 59 16.20 -8.56 0.12
CA LYS A 59 15.49 -9.78 0.51
C LYS A 59 14.00 -9.49 0.82
N LYS A 60 13.72 -8.47 1.64
CA LYS A 60 12.33 -8.05 1.93
C LYS A 60 11.59 -7.64 0.67
N THR A 61 12.24 -6.88 -0.23
CA THR A 61 11.64 -6.46 -1.50
C THR A 61 11.28 -7.67 -2.37
N ALA A 62 12.17 -8.64 -2.49
CA ALA A 62 11.95 -9.87 -3.25
C ALA A 62 10.82 -10.74 -2.67
N GLU A 63 10.72 -10.80 -1.34
CA GLU A 63 9.64 -11.49 -0.63
C GLU A 63 8.27 -10.85 -0.93
N HIS A 64 8.14 -9.54 -0.66
CA HIS A 64 6.88 -8.82 -0.85
C HIS A 64 6.46 -8.71 -2.31
N HIS A 65 7.39 -8.79 -3.27
CA HIS A 65 7.06 -8.82 -4.69
C HIS A 65 6.14 -9.99 -5.07
N ARG A 66 6.21 -11.11 -4.32
CA ARG A 66 5.37 -12.30 -4.54
C ARG A 66 4.01 -12.23 -3.84
N HIS A 67 3.81 -11.27 -2.96
CA HIS A 67 2.56 -11.11 -2.22
C HIS A 67 1.46 -10.52 -3.11
N THR A 68 0.24 -10.99 -2.88
CA THR A 68 -0.98 -10.43 -3.48
C THR A 68 -1.42 -9.21 -2.68
N LEU A 69 -2.32 -8.40 -3.27
CA LEU A 69 -2.91 -7.23 -2.62
C LEU A 69 -3.40 -7.50 -1.19
N GLY A 70 -4.09 -8.63 -0.94
CA GLY A 70 -4.57 -8.98 0.40
C GLY A 70 -3.44 -9.17 1.43
N ALA A 71 -2.38 -9.88 1.05
CA ALA A 71 -1.22 -10.07 1.92
C ALA A 71 -0.46 -8.75 2.17
N LEU A 72 -0.37 -7.89 1.15
CA LEU A 72 0.26 -6.57 1.27
C LEU A 72 -0.55 -5.62 2.14
N VAL A 73 -1.87 -5.57 2.00
CA VAL A 73 -2.76 -4.78 2.86
C VAL A 73 -2.63 -5.22 4.32
N LYS A 74 -2.55 -6.53 4.58
CA LYS A 74 -2.31 -7.04 5.92
C LYS A 74 -0.96 -6.58 6.46
N ALA A 75 0.13 -6.76 5.70
CA ALA A 75 1.46 -6.31 6.12
C ALA A 75 1.51 -4.78 6.35
N PHE A 76 0.87 -4.01 5.49
CA PHE A 76 0.79 -2.56 5.57
C PHE A 76 0.03 -2.08 6.82
N THR A 77 -1.12 -2.68 7.12
CA THR A 77 -1.96 -2.32 8.29
C THR A 77 -1.42 -2.82 9.63
N GLN A 78 -0.48 -3.77 9.62
CA GLN A 78 0.18 -4.30 10.82
C GLN A 78 1.52 -3.62 11.09
N GLY A 79 2.24 -3.20 10.05
CA GLY A 79 3.56 -2.57 10.18
C GLY A 79 3.51 -1.04 10.10
N TYR A 80 3.04 -0.52 8.97
CA TYR A 80 3.13 0.91 8.67
C TYR A 80 2.01 1.72 9.34
N LEU A 81 0.77 1.26 9.31
CA LEU A 81 -0.34 1.96 9.99
C LEU A 81 -0.46 1.49 11.45
N LYS A 82 -0.53 2.44 12.38
CA LYS A 82 -0.73 2.18 13.81
C LYS A 82 -1.86 3.04 14.38
N PRO A 83 -2.70 2.52 15.28
CA PRO A 83 -3.58 3.37 16.07
C PRO A 83 -2.76 4.23 17.05
N SER A 84 -3.11 5.50 17.19
CA SER A 84 -2.47 6.41 18.14
C SER A 84 -2.58 5.91 19.57
N GLY A 85 -1.50 6.05 20.35
CA GLY A 85 -1.50 5.76 21.78
C GLY A 85 -1.31 4.28 22.16
N LEU A 86 -1.08 3.38 21.19
CA LEU A 86 -0.55 2.06 21.49
C LEU A 86 0.95 2.18 21.82
N PRO A 87 1.43 1.56 22.91
CA PRO A 87 2.86 1.45 23.14
C PRO A 87 3.49 0.72 21.95
N ASP A 88 4.66 1.18 21.52
CA ASP A 88 5.47 0.40 20.58
C ASP A 88 5.69 -1.00 21.17
N ASP A 89 5.59 -2.03 20.32
CA ASP A 89 6.01 -3.37 20.72
C ASP A 89 7.45 -3.29 21.25
N PRO A 90 7.76 -4.02 22.34
CA PRO A 90 9.12 -4.09 22.85
C PRO A 90 10.06 -4.45 21.70
N GLU A 91 11.16 -3.72 21.58
CA GLU A 91 12.18 -4.00 20.57
C GLU A 91 12.61 -5.46 20.68
N ASP A 92 12.57 -6.20 19.56
CA ASP A 92 13.13 -7.55 19.49
C ASP A 92 14.64 -7.44 19.74
N ASP A 93 15.03 -7.79 20.96
CA ASP A 93 16.38 -7.85 21.51
C ASP A 93 17.14 -9.09 21.00
N GLY A 94 16.88 -9.48 19.74
CA GLY A 94 17.57 -10.54 19.04
C GLY A 94 19.09 -10.40 19.18
N VAL A 95 19.77 -11.54 19.26
CA VAL A 95 21.22 -11.65 19.53
C VAL A 95 22.01 -10.61 18.74
N ARG A 96 22.46 -9.57 19.46
CA ARG A 96 23.24 -8.47 18.91
C ARG A 96 24.66 -9.00 18.71
N ASP A 97 25.05 -9.21 17.46
CA ASP A 97 26.44 -9.49 17.11
C ASP A 97 27.31 -8.27 17.46
N GLU A 98 28.62 -8.43 17.57
CA GLU A 98 29.59 -7.33 17.87
C GLU A 98 29.65 -6.24 16.75
N ARG A 99 28.72 -6.27 15.80
CA ARG A 99 28.61 -5.35 14.67
C ARG A 99 27.66 -4.20 14.99
N CYS A 100 27.90 -3.02 14.42
CA CYS A 100 27.00 -1.88 14.52
C CYS A 100 25.60 -2.27 14.00
N TRP A 101 24.66 -2.42 14.94
CA TRP A 101 23.27 -2.77 14.66
C TRP A 101 22.44 -1.50 14.47
N MET A 102 21.61 -1.48 13.42
CA MET A 102 20.72 -0.36 13.14
C MET A 102 19.31 -0.87 12.90
N SER A 103 18.33 -0.13 13.43
CA SER A 103 16.91 -0.38 13.19
C SER A 103 16.19 0.93 12.84
N PHE A 104 15.37 0.87 11.80
CA PHE A 104 14.50 1.95 11.35
C PHE A 104 13.10 1.41 11.22
N ARG A 105 12.14 2.14 11.78
CA ARG A 105 10.72 1.87 11.60
C ARG A 105 10.03 3.18 11.24
N PHE A 106 9.38 3.19 10.09
CA PHE A 106 8.53 4.25 9.60
C PHE A 106 7.09 3.80 9.75
N GLY A 107 6.27 4.62 10.39
CA GLY A 107 4.85 4.36 10.54
C GLY A 107 4.05 5.64 10.56
N MET A 108 2.76 5.50 10.28
CA MET A 108 1.77 6.55 10.39
C MET A 108 0.82 6.19 11.53
N GLU A 109 0.72 7.08 12.50
CA GLU A 109 -0.27 7.00 13.55
C GLU A 109 -1.58 7.63 13.09
N LEU A 110 -2.68 6.92 13.30
CA LEU A 110 -4.03 7.40 13.03
C LEU A 110 -4.87 7.29 14.31
N PRO A 111 -5.77 8.25 14.58
CA PRO A 111 -6.82 8.09 15.57
C PRO A 111 -7.56 6.76 15.38
N GLU A 112 -7.96 6.10 16.48
CA GLU A 112 -8.53 4.75 16.44
C GLU A 112 -9.68 4.59 15.44
N ALA A 113 -10.60 5.57 15.40
CA ALA A 113 -11.72 5.58 14.47
C ALA A 113 -11.27 5.64 13.01
N GLU A 114 -10.25 6.46 12.71
CA GLU A 114 -9.68 6.61 11.37
C GLU A 114 -8.86 5.38 10.95
N TYR A 115 -8.13 4.76 11.87
CA TYR A 115 -7.45 3.49 11.63
C TYR A 115 -8.46 2.40 11.27
N ALA A 116 -9.54 2.26 12.04
CA ALA A 116 -10.58 1.26 11.79
C ALA A 116 -11.25 1.49 10.43
N GLN A 117 -11.57 2.74 10.10
CA GLN A 117 -12.14 3.11 8.81
C GLN A 117 -11.19 2.81 7.66
N THR A 118 -9.93 3.22 7.77
CA THR A 118 -8.88 2.96 6.76
C THR A 118 -8.73 1.46 6.52
N LYS A 119 -8.62 0.66 7.60
CA LYS A 119 -8.50 -0.79 7.51
C LYS A 119 -9.73 -1.43 6.84
N ALA A 120 -10.93 -0.95 7.14
CA ALA A 120 -12.15 -1.42 6.50
C ALA A 120 -12.14 -1.13 4.99
N SER A 121 -11.79 0.09 4.58
CA SER A 121 -11.70 0.49 3.17
C SER A 121 -10.62 -0.28 2.40
N LEU A 122 -9.47 -0.55 3.02
CA LEU A 122 -8.43 -1.41 2.43
C LEU A 122 -8.92 -2.85 2.23
N ASN A 123 -9.70 -3.39 3.17
CA ASN A 123 -10.33 -4.70 3.01
C ASN A 123 -11.40 -4.69 1.91
N GLU A 124 -12.13 -3.59 1.73
CA GLU A 124 -13.06 -3.42 0.60
C GLU A 124 -12.32 -3.45 -0.74
N LEU A 125 -11.13 -2.85 -0.86
CA LEU A 125 -10.30 -2.97 -2.07
C LEU A 125 -9.88 -4.42 -2.37
N VAL A 126 -9.52 -5.18 -1.34
CA VAL A 126 -9.17 -6.61 -1.47
C VAL A 126 -10.39 -7.41 -1.93
N GLY A 127 -11.55 -7.16 -1.33
CA GLY A 127 -12.83 -7.75 -1.73
C GLY A 127 -13.15 -7.43 -3.18
N LEU A 128 -13.09 -6.15 -3.55
CA LEU A 128 -13.35 -5.68 -4.91
C LEU A 128 -12.43 -6.34 -5.94
N ARG A 129 -11.13 -6.49 -5.65
CA ARG A 129 -10.21 -7.21 -6.56
C ARG A 129 -10.69 -8.64 -6.79
N ASN A 130 -11.09 -9.34 -5.73
CA ASN A 130 -11.55 -10.72 -5.84
C ASN A 130 -12.88 -10.81 -6.57
N ASP A 131 -13.81 -9.91 -6.28
CA ASP A 131 -15.11 -9.84 -6.95
C ASP A 131 -14.95 -9.59 -8.44
N LEU A 132 -14.13 -8.60 -8.84
CA LEU A 132 -13.90 -8.29 -10.25
C LEU A 132 -13.25 -9.44 -11.03
N VAL A 133 -12.41 -10.25 -10.37
CA VAL A 133 -11.68 -11.35 -11.04
C VAL A 133 -12.48 -12.66 -11.02
N HIS A 134 -13.21 -12.96 -9.95
CA HIS A 134 -13.78 -14.28 -9.71
C HIS A 134 -15.32 -14.31 -9.74
N HIS A 135 -15.99 -13.20 -9.46
CA HIS A 135 -17.45 -13.19 -9.25
C HIS A 135 -18.21 -12.24 -10.19
N PHE A 136 -17.52 -11.34 -10.89
CA PHE A 136 -18.12 -10.29 -11.71
C PHE A 136 -19.19 -10.78 -12.69
N ILE A 137 -18.90 -11.84 -13.44
CA ILE A 137 -19.82 -12.39 -14.45
C ILE A 137 -21.12 -12.91 -13.80
N GLY A 138 -21.06 -13.38 -12.55
CA GLY A 138 -22.22 -13.88 -11.82
C GLY A 138 -23.09 -12.80 -11.18
N HIS A 139 -22.65 -11.54 -11.13
CA HIS A 139 -23.39 -10.45 -10.50
C HIS A 139 -24.47 -9.82 -11.39
N PHE A 140 -24.37 -10.00 -12.71
CA PHE A 140 -25.21 -9.30 -13.69
C PHE A 140 -25.82 -10.28 -14.69
N ASP A 141 -27.05 -10.00 -15.12
CA ASP A 141 -27.67 -10.72 -16.22
C ASP A 141 -27.10 -10.22 -17.56
N LEU A 142 -25.95 -10.77 -17.95
CA LEU A 142 -25.28 -10.44 -19.21
C LEU A 142 -26.01 -11.00 -20.46
N GLY A 143 -27.20 -11.59 -20.28
CA GLY A 143 -28.09 -11.99 -21.37
C GLY A 143 -28.96 -10.85 -21.93
N CYS A 144 -29.07 -9.72 -21.23
CA CYS A 144 -29.91 -8.59 -21.62
C CYS A 144 -29.19 -7.24 -21.55
N ALA A 145 -29.70 -6.25 -22.29
CA ALA A 145 -29.10 -4.91 -22.35
C ALA A 145 -29.05 -4.21 -20.97
N ASP A 146 -30.08 -4.40 -20.14
CA ASP A 146 -30.15 -3.80 -18.80
C ASP A 146 -29.07 -4.34 -17.86
N GLY A 147 -28.77 -5.64 -17.93
CA GLY A 147 -27.69 -6.23 -17.13
C GLY A 147 -26.31 -5.75 -17.56
N TRP A 148 -26.08 -5.53 -18.86
CA TRP A 148 -24.84 -4.90 -19.34
C TRP A 148 -24.73 -3.44 -18.89
N ALA A 149 -25.82 -2.67 -18.95
CA ALA A 149 -25.85 -1.28 -18.49
C ALA A 149 -25.60 -1.18 -16.97
N ALA A 150 -26.17 -2.09 -16.18
CA ALA A 150 -25.92 -2.17 -14.74
C ALA A 150 -24.45 -2.51 -14.42
N ALA A 151 -23.87 -3.49 -15.13
CA ALA A 151 -22.48 -3.86 -14.99
C ALA A 151 -21.53 -2.70 -15.35
N GLU A 152 -21.87 -1.96 -16.39
CA GLU A 152 -21.13 -0.78 -16.81
C GLU A 152 -21.13 0.32 -15.74
N ALA A 153 -22.30 0.67 -15.21
CA ALA A 153 -22.46 1.69 -14.17
C ALA A 153 -21.72 1.30 -12.88
N TYR A 154 -21.80 0.02 -12.50
CA TYR A 154 -21.04 -0.53 -11.38
C TYR A 154 -19.53 -0.35 -11.58
N LEU A 155 -19.00 -0.64 -12.77
CA LEU A 155 -17.58 -0.47 -13.06
C LEU A 155 -17.11 0.99 -13.12
N ASP A 156 -18.01 1.95 -13.39
CA ASP A 156 -17.69 3.38 -13.23
C ASP A 156 -17.55 3.74 -11.75
N GLU A 157 -18.54 3.41 -10.93
CA GLU A 157 -18.52 3.69 -9.50
C GLU A 157 -17.30 3.06 -8.79
N ARG A 158 -17.01 1.79 -9.12
CA ARG A 158 -15.85 1.09 -8.55
C ARG A 158 -14.53 1.63 -9.06
N TYR A 159 -14.46 2.11 -10.29
CA TYR A 159 -13.25 2.76 -10.78
C TYR A 159 -12.93 4.04 -10.01
N ASP A 160 -13.94 4.86 -9.72
CA ASP A 160 -13.78 6.08 -8.93
C ASP A 160 -13.37 5.78 -7.48
N PHE A 161 -13.95 4.73 -6.87
CA PHE A 161 -13.52 4.21 -5.58
C PHE A 161 -12.04 3.82 -5.57
N ILE A 162 -11.58 3.02 -6.55
CA ILE A 162 -10.17 2.63 -6.65
C ILE A 162 -9.27 3.85 -6.87
N CYS A 163 -9.69 4.81 -7.70
CA CYS A 163 -8.91 6.02 -7.97
C CYS A 163 -8.70 6.87 -6.72
N ARG A 164 -9.74 7.05 -5.89
CA ARG A 164 -9.64 7.80 -4.62
C ARG A 164 -8.61 7.16 -3.69
N HIS A 165 -8.70 5.86 -3.47
CA HIS A 165 -7.74 5.16 -2.62
C HIS A 165 -6.32 5.16 -3.19
N PHE A 166 -6.18 5.06 -4.51
CA PHE A 166 -4.86 5.13 -5.13
C PHE A 166 -4.20 6.50 -4.94
N LEU A 167 -4.98 7.59 -4.97
CA LEU A 167 -4.46 8.92 -4.67
C LEU A 167 -4.00 9.02 -3.21
N GLU A 168 -4.83 8.56 -2.27
CA GLU A 168 -4.50 8.51 -0.85
C GLU A 168 -3.21 7.73 -0.57
N LEU A 169 -3.09 6.51 -1.13
CA LEU A 169 -1.89 5.69 -0.99
C LEU A 169 -0.65 6.39 -1.56
N ARG A 170 -0.80 7.13 -2.67
CA ARG A 170 0.31 7.88 -3.29
C ARG A 170 0.78 9.03 -2.40
N GLU A 171 -0.14 9.74 -1.75
CA GLU A 171 0.23 10.77 -0.78
C GLU A 171 0.98 10.16 0.41
N TRP A 172 0.52 9.01 0.94
CA TRP A 172 1.24 8.30 1.99
C TRP A 172 2.63 7.83 1.55
N ALA A 173 2.76 7.32 0.31
CA ALA A 173 4.04 6.92 -0.26
C ALA A 173 5.01 8.10 -0.35
N LYS A 174 4.51 9.28 -0.74
CA LYS A 174 5.29 10.51 -0.81
C LYS A 174 5.75 10.96 0.57
N SER A 175 4.85 11.00 1.56
CA SER A 175 5.22 11.35 2.94
C SER A 175 6.26 10.39 3.51
N MET A 176 6.11 9.09 3.28
CA MET A 176 7.10 8.09 3.70
C MET A 176 8.47 8.33 3.05
N ASP A 177 8.51 8.65 1.76
CA ASP A 177 9.76 8.96 1.06
C ASP A 177 10.43 10.23 1.60
N GLU A 178 9.65 11.28 1.87
CA GLU A 178 10.16 12.53 2.45
C GLU A 178 10.79 12.30 3.83
N VAL A 179 10.12 11.54 4.71
CA VAL A 179 10.66 11.19 6.04
C VAL A 179 11.94 10.37 5.90
N ARG A 180 11.95 9.38 5.00
CA ARG A 180 13.14 8.55 4.73
C ARG A 180 14.31 9.36 4.22
N GLN A 181 14.08 10.32 3.32
CA GLN A 181 15.13 11.21 2.82
C GLN A 181 15.73 12.08 3.93
N ARG A 182 14.92 12.56 4.88
CA ARG A 182 15.40 13.30 6.06
C ARG A 182 16.26 12.42 6.96
N VAL A 183 15.81 11.21 7.26
CA VAL A 183 16.56 10.23 8.05
C VAL A 183 17.90 9.89 7.38
N TYR A 184 17.91 9.68 6.07
CA TYR A 184 19.14 9.46 5.31
C TYR A 184 20.08 10.68 5.39
N ALA A 185 19.56 11.90 5.27
CA ALA A 185 20.37 13.12 5.41
C ALA A 185 21.01 13.23 6.81
N ILE A 186 20.27 12.87 7.87
CA ILE A 186 20.80 12.83 9.25
C ILE A 186 21.96 11.83 9.36
N MET A 187 21.84 10.63 8.77
CA MET A 187 22.93 9.64 8.78
C MET A 187 24.18 10.08 8.04
N GLN A 188 24.05 10.98 7.06
CA GLN A 188 25.19 11.52 6.34
C GLN A 188 25.90 12.65 7.08
N ILE A 189 25.38 13.11 8.23
CA ILE A 189 26.07 14.08 9.09
C ILE A 189 27.38 13.46 9.57
N ARG A 190 28.48 14.19 9.36
CA ARG A 190 29.85 13.68 9.56
C ARG A 190 30.08 13.14 10.98
N GLU A 191 29.56 13.83 12.00
CA GLU A 191 29.68 13.45 13.41
C GLU A 191 28.92 12.16 13.71
N LEU A 192 27.73 11.96 13.13
CA LEU A 192 26.96 10.71 13.25
C LEU A 192 27.63 9.57 12.50
N ARG A 193 28.20 9.83 11.32
CA ARG A 193 28.99 8.85 10.57
C ARG A 193 30.26 8.46 11.32
N GLU A 194 30.96 9.42 11.91
CA GLU A 194 32.15 9.17 12.73
C GLU A 194 31.78 8.39 14.00
N LEU A 195 30.65 8.71 14.65
CA LEU A 195 30.11 7.94 15.78
C LEU A 195 29.74 6.50 15.38
N MET A 196 29.08 6.29 14.24
CA MET A 196 28.74 4.95 13.73
C MET A 196 29.99 4.12 13.37
N VAL A 197 31.07 4.77 12.96
CA VAL A 197 32.35 4.11 12.61
C VAL A 197 33.24 3.91 13.84
N SER A 198 33.08 4.73 14.89
CA SER A 198 33.91 4.73 16.11
C SER A 198 33.23 4.13 17.34
N ALA A 199 31.92 3.85 17.28
CA ALA A 199 31.19 3.23 18.38
C ALA A 199 31.79 1.86 18.69
N PRO A 200 32.32 1.64 19.91
CA PRO A 200 32.70 0.31 20.34
C PRO A 200 31.43 -0.54 20.49
N SER A 201 31.58 -1.83 20.19
CA SER A 201 30.55 -2.87 20.26
C SER A 201 30.11 -3.19 21.69
N ASP A 202 29.80 -2.20 22.52
CA ASP A 202 29.24 -2.41 23.86
C ASP A 202 27.69 -2.44 23.80
N GLU A 203 27.11 -3.43 24.48
CA GLU A 203 25.76 -4.00 24.33
C GLU A 203 24.56 -3.03 24.43
N ASP A 204 24.75 -1.76 24.83
CA ASP A 204 23.65 -0.90 25.29
C ASP A 204 23.41 0.40 24.51
N SER A 205 24.10 0.65 23.39
CA SER A 205 23.88 1.88 22.61
C SER A 205 22.72 1.76 21.62
N VAL A 206 21.47 1.82 22.11
CA VAL A 206 20.29 1.99 21.27
C VAL A 206 20.12 3.46 20.91
N PHE A 207 20.44 3.84 19.67
CA PHE A 207 20.15 5.17 19.14
C PHE A 207 18.77 5.19 18.48
N THR A 208 17.71 5.34 19.27
CA THR A 208 16.35 5.55 18.75
C THR A 208 16.16 7.03 18.41
N TYR A 209 16.28 7.38 17.13
CA TYR A 209 15.89 8.70 16.64
C TYR A 209 14.42 8.68 16.22
N ARG A 210 13.54 9.21 17.07
CA ARG A 210 12.17 9.55 16.70
C ARG A 210 12.18 10.90 15.98
N VAL A 211 11.90 10.89 14.68
CA VAL A 211 11.61 12.12 13.94
C VAL A 211 10.10 12.34 14.02
N GLU A 212 9.68 13.29 14.86
CA GLU A 212 8.30 13.81 14.88
C GLU A 212 8.02 14.68 13.64
#